data_AF-A0A7W8E125-F1
#
_entry.id   AF-A0A7W8E125-F1
#
_cell.length_a   1.000
_cell.length_b   1.000
_cell.length_c   1.000
_cell.angle_alpha   90.00
_cell.angle_beta   90.00
_cell.angle_gamma   90.00
#
_symmetry.space_group_name_H-M   'P 1'
#
loop_
_entity.id
_entity.type
_entity.pdbx_description
1 polymer ?
#
loop_
_entity_poly.entity_id
_entity_poly.type
_entity_poly.pdbx_seq_one_letter_code
_entity_poly.pdbx_strand_id
1 'polypeptide(L)' 'MPEAIPDPVLLCTHCATPMAFVGRLSPIQQRPEIVVFRCTACHLVVTEEH' A
#
# COMPACT_ATOMS: atom_id res chain seq x y z
N MET A 1 10.45 -25.52 6.73
CA MET A 1 9.32 -24.65 7.11
C MET A 1 9.38 -23.48 6.15
N PRO A 2 8.34 -23.14 5.36
CA PRO A 2 8.42 -21.93 4.55
C PRO A 2 8.43 -20.74 5.51
N GLU A 3 9.56 -20.05 5.59
CA GLU A 3 9.65 -18.74 6.22
C GLU A 3 8.72 -17.82 5.44
N ALA A 4 7.58 -17.47 6.05
CA ALA A 4 6.72 -16.42 5.51
C ALA A 4 7.55 -15.14 5.53
N ILE A 5 8.09 -14.75 4.38
CA ILE A 5 8.72 -13.44 4.20
C ILE A 5 7.65 -12.44 4.63
N PRO A 6 7.84 -11.66 5.72
CA PRO A 6 6.86 -10.68 6.11
C PRO A 6 6.76 -9.69 4.95
N ASP A 7 5.58 -9.66 4.32
CA ASP A 7 5.23 -8.65 3.33
C ASP A 7 5.61 -7.28 3.90
N PRO A 8 6.31 -6.42 3.14
CA PRO A 8 6.85 -5.18 3.70
C PRO A 8 5.70 -4.34 4.28
N VAL A 9 5.68 -4.21 5.61
CA VAL A 9 4.66 -3.39 6.30
C VAL A 9 4.91 -1.94 5.91
N LEU A 10 4.06 -1.41 5.02
CA LEU A 10 4.14 -0.03 4.59
C LEU A 10 3.83 0.90 5.78
N LEU A 11 4.81 1.70 6.17
CA LEU A 11 4.67 2.68 7.25
C LEU A 11 4.37 4.06 6.66
N CYS A 12 3.43 4.76 7.27
CA CYS A 12 3.13 6.14 6.90
C CYS A 12 4.33 7.02 7.22
N THR A 13 4.87 7.70 6.21
CA THR A 13 6.03 8.60 6.35
C THR A 13 5.80 9.77 7.31
N HIS A 14 4.53 10.13 7.56
CA HIS A 14 4.18 11.25 8.40
C HIS A 14 4.11 10.91 9.90
N CYS A 15 3.70 9.70 10.26
CA CYS A 15 3.45 9.33 11.65
C CYS A 15 4.01 7.96 12.04
N ALA A 16 4.76 7.31 11.16
CA ALA A 16 5.38 6.00 11.33
C ALA A 16 4.40 4.88 11.73
N THR A 17 3.11 5.04 11.43
CA THR A 17 2.08 4.03 11.73
C THR A 17 1.81 3.14 10.51
N PRO A 18 1.37 1.88 10.72
CA PRO A 18 1.04 0.97 9.63
C PRO A 18 -0.07 1.52 8.73
N MET A 19 0.16 1.42 7.43
CA MET A 19 -0.84 1.73 6.42
C MET A 19 -1.68 0.49 6.13
N ALA A 20 -2.98 0.69 6.00
CA ALA A 20 -3.93 -0.33 5.60
C ALA A 20 -4.11 -0.32 4.08
N PHE A 21 -4.17 -1.51 3.48
CA PHE A 21 -4.57 -1.66 2.09
C PHE A 21 -6.03 -1.21 1.91
N VAL A 22 -6.27 -0.35 0.92
CA VAL A 22 -7.61 0.15 0.58
C VAL A 22 -8.18 -0.59 -0.61
N GLY A 23 -7.38 -0.77 -1.65
CA GLY A 23 -7.85 -1.33 -2.91
C GLY A 23 -6.78 -1.30 -4.00
N ARG A 24 -7.10 -1.89 -5.15
CA ARG A 24 -6.30 -1.82 -6.37
C ARG A 24 -7.13 -1.21 -7.46
N LEU A 25 -6.53 -0.31 -8.22
CA LEU A 25 -7.12 0.22 -9.44
C LEU A 25 -6.60 -0.62 -10.59
N SER A 26 -7.52 -1.37 -11.21
CA SER A 26 -7.19 -2.19 -12.37
C SER A 26 -6.68 -1.31 -13.51
N PRO A 27 -5.66 -1.76 -14.24
CA PRO A 27 -5.09 -0.99 -15.34
C PRO A 27 -6.11 -0.85 -16.47
N ILE A 28 -6.54 0.38 -16.75
CA ILE A 28 -7.35 0.71 -17.93
C ILE A 28 -6.39 1.23 -18.99
N GLN A 29 -6.21 0.47 -20.08
CA GLN A 29 -5.35 0.80 -21.23
C GLN A 29 -3.89 1.15 -20.87
N GLN A 30 -2.99 0.15 -20.91
CA GLN A 30 -1.53 0.30 -20.86
C GLN A 30 -0.93 1.03 -19.63
N ARG A 31 -1.71 1.29 -18.58
CA ARG A 31 -1.21 1.86 -17.32
C ARG A 31 -0.73 0.76 -16.35
N PRO A 32 0.23 1.04 -15.46
CA PRO A 32 0.63 0.12 -14.39
C PRO A 32 -0.52 -0.12 -13.40
N GLU A 33 -0.48 -1.24 -12.68
CA GLU A 33 -1.45 -1.52 -11.61
C GLU A 33 -1.16 -0.55 -10.46
N ILE A 34 -2.19 0.17 -10.00
CA ILE A 34 -2.04 1.11 -8.89
C ILE A 34 -2.63 0.49 -7.63
N VAL A 35 -1.80 0.29 -6.61
CA VAL A 35 -2.20 -0.19 -5.30
C VAL A 35 -2.38 1.02 -4.37
N VAL A 36 -3.52 1.10 -3.69
CA VAL A 36 -3.85 2.24 -2.81
C VAL A 36 -3.76 1.81 -1.35
N PHE A 37 -3.00 2.57 -0.56
CA PHE A 37 -2.85 2.39 0.88
C PHE A 37 -3.28 3.64 1.63
N ARG A 38 -3.85 3.46 2.83
CA ARG A 38 -4.28 4.55 3.71
C ARG A 38 -3.75 4.35 5.12
N CYS A 39 -3.13 5.39 5.67
CA CYS A 39 -2.72 5.43 7.05
C CYS A 39 -3.93 5.37 7.98
N THR A 40 -3.88 4.48 8.97
CA THR A 40 -4.98 4.30 9.94
C THR A 40 -5.03 5.43 10.99
N ALA A 41 -3.91 6.11 11.24
CA ALA A 41 -3.82 7.17 12.24
C ALA A 41 -4.09 8.58 11.67
N CYS A 42 -3.34 9.00 10.65
CA CYS A 42 -3.45 10.36 10.07
C CYS A 42 -4.26 10.42 8.77
N HIS A 43 -4.77 9.28 8.29
CA HIS A 43 -5.55 9.17 7.06
C HIS A 43 -4.86 9.59 5.76
N LEU A 44 -3.53 9.75 5.77
CA LEU A 44 -2.72 9.93 4.55
C LEU A 44 -2.93 8.77 3.58
N VAL A 45 -3.18 9.07 2.32
CA VAL A 45 -3.30 8.07 1.24
C VAL A 45 -2.04 8.09 0.40
N VAL A 46 -1.48 6.92 0.12
CA VAL A 46 -0.35 6.74 -0.81
C VAL A 46 -0.71 5.69 -1.85
N THR A 47 -0.11 5.82 -3.02
CA THR A 47 -0.33 4.91 -4.15
C THR A 47 1.00 4.35 -4.62
N GLU A 48 1.05 3.05 -4.86
CA GLU A 48 2.23 2.35 -5.37
C GLU A 48 1.93 1.82 -6.79
N GLU A 49 2.87 2.00 -7.70
CA GLU A 49 2.78 1.59 -9.10
C GLU A 49 3.61 0.32 -9.29
N HIS A 50 3.00 -0.76 -9.77
CA HIS A 50 3.65 -2.05 -10.07
C HIS A 50 3.69 -2.36 -11.57
#